data_AF-A4AUG6-F1
#
_entry.id   AF-A4AUG6-F1
#
_cell.length_a   1.000
_cell.length_b   1.000
_cell.length_c   1.000
_cell.angle_alpha   90.00
_cell.angle_beta   90.00
_cell.angle_gamma   90.00
#
_symmetry.space_group_name_H-M   'P 1'
#
loop_
_entity.id
_entity.type
_entity.pdbx_description
1 polymer ?
#
loop_
_entity_poly.entity_id
_entity_poly.type
_entity_poly.pdbx_seq_one_letter_code
_entity_poly.pdbx_strand_id
1 'polypeptide(L)'
;MFFQTNWGNELSWDAFCERTKVSGYDGIEVWFPSEKENQIQLKAALKKYGLAVAFLNGTNRSLPFEDGLEAYKKHFNTLIEWNPVYINCHTGSDFFSFEQNKAFIDAANKISKESGIPIYHETHRGRFSYNLPDTNTYLKAISDLNLTLDISHWMVVHESLLHGQDVLLEEVIEKSKHIHARVGHAEGPQVNDPEAPEWKSALSRHMDIWETVIKKEWRKGNKVVTITTEFGPPNYLPVLPYTRIPVADQWRANVFIMNAIKDRMSLE
;
A
#
# COMPACT_ATOMS: atom_id res chain seq x y z
N MET A 1 5.78 1.21 -12.36
CA MET A 1 5.59 -0.24 -12.17
C MET A 1 4.32 -0.47 -11.38
N PHE A 2 3.47 -1.36 -11.83
CA PHE A 2 2.21 -1.71 -11.17
C PHE A 2 2.31 -3.09 -10.52
N PHE A 3 1.80 -3.20 -9.30
CA PHE A 3 1.79 -4.41 -8.49
C PHE A 3 0.36 -4.81 -8.17
N GLN A 4 0.08 -6.11 -8.22
CA GLN A 4 -1.20 -6.67 -7.79
C GLN A 4 -1.11 -7.16 -6.34
N THR A 5 -2.11 -6.84 -5.52
CA THR A 5 -2.22 -7.39 -4.16
C THR A 5 -2.72 -8.83 -4.20
N ASN A 6 -2.22 -9.70 -3.30
CA ASN A 6 -2.80 -11.03 -3.09
C ASN A 6 -3.92 -11.04 -2.04
N TRP A 7 -4.35 -9.89 -1.54
CA TRP A 7 -5.35 -9.82 -0.49
C TRP A 7 -6.70 -10.35 -0.94
N GLY A 8 -7.19 -11.42 -0.32
CA GLY A 8 -8.42 -12.11 -0.74
C GLY A 8 -8.23 -13.10 -1.89
N ASN A 9 -6.99 -13.35 -2.32
CA ASN A 9 -6.71 -14.37 -3.33
C ASN A 9 -6.93 -15.79 -2.78
N GLU A 10 -7.69 -16.59 -3.53
CA GLU A 10 -7.93 -18.01 -3.25
C GLU A 10 -7.23 -18.93 -4.27
N LEU A 11 -6.58 -18.37 -5.29
CA LEU A 11 -5.84 -19.13 -6.31
C LEU A 11 -4.51 -19.63 -5.76
N SER A 12 -3.98 -20.70 -6.39
CA SER A 12 -2.58 -21.10 -6.18
C SER A 12 -1.62 -19.98 -6.62
N TRP A 13 -0.38 -19.98 -6.11
CA TRP A 13 0.63 -19.00 -6.51
C TRP A 13 0.89 -18.99 -8.02
N ASP A 14 0.88 -20.17 -8.66
CA ASP A 14 1.06 -20.28 -10.11
C ASP A 14 -0.07 -19.57 -10.87
N ALA A 15 -1.33 -19.89 -10.55
CA ALA A 15 -2.50 -19.29 -11.21
C ALA A 15 -2.65 -17.79 -10.90
N PHE A 16 -2.35 -17.37 -9.67
CA PHE A 16 -2.36 -15.95 -9.28
C PHE A 16 -1.30 -15.16 -10.04
N CYS A 17 -0.07 -15.68 -10.16
CA CYS A 17 1.00 -15.02 -10.91
C CYS A 17 0.71 -15.02 -12.42
N GLU A 18 0.15 -16.10 -12.97
CA GLU A 18 -0.30 -16.13 -14.37
C GLU A 18 -1.32 -15.02 -14.64
N ARG A 19 -2.39 -14.97 -13.83
CA ARG A 19 -3.45 -13.96 -13.97
C ARG A 19 -2.91 -12.56 -13.80
N THR A 20 -1.99 -12.35 -12.86
CA THR A 20 -1.30 -11.07 -12.63
C THR A 20 -0.54 -10.63 -13.89
N LYS A 21 0.28 -11.52 -14.45
CA LYS A 21 1.07 -11.21 -15.65
C LYS A 21 0.19 -10.92 -16.86
N VAL A 22 -0.82 -11.76 -17.10
CA VAL A 22 -1.79 -11.59 -18.19
C VAL A 22 -2.56 -10.28 -18.06
N SER A 23 -2.86 -9.83 -16.84
CA SER A 23 -3.56 -8.57 -16.60
C SER A 23 -2.69 -7.33 -16.81
N GLY A 24 -1.38 -7.47 -17.03
CA GLY A 24 -0.49 -6.36 -17.36
C GLY A 24 0.24 -5.70 -16.18
N TYR A 25 0.29 -6.38 -15.03
CA TYR A 25 1.10 -5.96 -13.88
C TYR A 25 2.57 -6.37 -14.04
N ASP A 26 3.46 -5.61 -13.40
CA ASP A 26 4.91 -5.84 -13.37
C ASP A 26 5.32 -6.78 -12.23
N GLY A 27 4.50 -6.87 -11.18
CA GLY A 27 4.80 -7.66 -10.00
C GLY A 27 3.61 -7.87 -9.08
N ILE A 28 3.88 -8.40 -7.90
CA ILE A 28 2.90 -8.57 -6.82
C ILE A 28 3.42 -7.95 -5.53
N GLU A 29 2.51 -7.43 -4.70
CA GLU A 29 2.79 -7.05 -3.33
C GLU A 29 2.03 -7.99 -2.40
N VAL A 30 2.76 -8.65 -1.48
CA VAL A 30 2.18 -9.71 -0.64
C VAL A 30 2.72 -9.67 0.78
N TRP A 31 1.93 -10.17 1.73
CA TRP A 31 2.47 -10.58 3.02
C TRP A 31 3.40 -11.78 2.84
N PHE A 32 4.53 -11.76 3.55
CA PHE A 32 5.49 -12.86 3.46
C PHE A 32 4.84 -14.18 3.90
N PRO A 33 4.87 -15.25 3.07
CA PRO A 33 4.24 -16.51 3.43
C PRO A 33 4.94 -17.17 4.62
N SER A 34 4.19 -17.55 5.67
CA SER A 34 4.73 -18.23 6.85
C SER A 34 5.30 -19.62 6.52
N GLU A 35 4.61 -20.35 5.65
CA GLU A 35 4.96 -21.72 5.29
C GLU A 35 6.05 -21.78 4.23
N LYS A 36 7.08 -22.60 4.47
CA LYS A 36 8.20 -22.80 3.54
C LYS A 36 7.75 -23.32 2.17
N GLU A 37 6.73 -24.15 2.12
CA GLU A 37 6.17 -24.65 0.87
C GLU A 37 5.60 -23.49 0.02
N ASN A 38 4.83 -22.59 0.63
CA ASN A 38 4.29 -21.41 -0.05
C ASN A 38 5.41 -20.47 -0.54
N GLN A 39 6.50 -20.35 0.22
CA GLN A 39 7.68 -19.60 -0.21
C GLN A 39 8.33 -20.21 -1.47
N ILE A 40 8.47 -21.54 -1.52
CA ILE A 40 9.04 -22.25 -2.68
C ILE A 40 8.13 -22.04 -3.91
N GLN A 41 6.82 -22.23 -3.74
CA GLN A 41 5.84 -22.05 -4.81
C GLN A 41 5.81 -20.61 -5.32
N LEU A 42 5.84 -19.63 -4.41
CA LEU A 42 5.91 -18.21 -4.77
C LEU A 42 7.18 -17.91 -5.59
N LYS A 43 8.36 -18.35 -5.15
CA LYS A 43 9.61 -18.18 -5.93
C LYS A 43 9.51 -18.78 -7.33
N ALA A 44 8.97 -20.00 -7.43
CA ALA A 44 8.80 -20.69 -8.70
C ALA A 44 7.86 -19.91 -9.64
N ALA A 45 6.72 -19.45 -9.13
CA ALA A 45 5.73 -18.69 -9.89
C ALA A 45 6.27 -17.32 -10.35
N LEU A 46 6.90 -16.55 -9.45
CA LEU A 46 7.52 -15.27 -9.80
C LEU A 46 8.54 -15.43 -10.94
N LYS A 47 9.40 -16.45 -10.85
CA LYS A 47 10.38 -16.76 -11.91
C LYS A 47 9.71 -17.18 -13.21
N LYS A 48 8.69 -18.05 -13.16
CA LYS A 48 7.98 -18.56 -14.33
C LYS A 48 7.32 -17.45 -15.14
N TYR A 49 6.71 -16.46 -14.47
CA TYR A 49 5.96 -15.38 -15.12
C TYR A 49 6.76 -14.07 -15.25
N GLY A 50 8.01 -14.04 -14.79
CA GLY A 50 8.88 -12.86 -14.85
C GLY A 50 8.30 -11.67 -14.07
N LEU A 51 7.75 -11.93 -12.89
CA LEU A 51 7.14 -10.92 -12.04
C LEU A 51 8.11 -10.47 -10.95
N ALA A 52 8.11 -9.17 -10.69
CA ALA A 52 8.76 -8.60 -9.51
C ALA A 52 7.95 -8.88 -8.23
N VAL A 53 8.58 -8.75 -7.07
CA VAL A 53 7.92 -8.91 -5.77
C VAL A 53 8.22 -7.72 -4.86
N ALA A 54 7.19 -7.30 -4.13
CA ALA A 54 7.30 -6.42 -2.98
C ALA A 54 6.64 -7.13 -1.78
N PHE A 55 7.09 -6.79 -0.57
CA PHE A 55 6.55 -7.41 0.64
C PHE A 55 5.91 -6.40 1.57
N LEU A 56 4.90 -6.87 2.29
CA LEU A 56 4.36 -6.20 3.46
C LEU A 56 5.09 -6.67 4.72
N ASN A 57 5.42 -5.73 5.60
CA ASN A 57 5.85 -5.98 6.97
C ASN A 57 4.97 -5.19 7.95
N GLY A 58 4.90 -5.57 9.22
CA GLY A 58 4.06 -4.84 10.16
C GLY A 58 4.34 -5.12 11.61
N THR A 59 3.96 -4.16 12.45
CA THR A 59 4.06 -4.30 13.91
C THR A 59 3.03 -5.30 14.42
N ASN A 60 3.51 -6.29 15.17
CA ASN A 60 2.66 -7.21 15.91
C ASN A 60 2.15 -6.53 17.19
N ARG A 61 0.92 -6.02 17.14
CA ARG A 61 0.29 -5.28 18.26
C ARG A 61 -0.14 -6.17 19.43
N SER A 62 -0.04 -7.51 19.30
CA SER A 62 -0.34 -8.45 20.37
C SER A 62 0.85 -8.71 21.30
N LEU A 63 2.03 -8.21 20.97
CA LEU A 63 3.24 -8.31 21.80
C LEU A 63 3.45 -7.02 22.60
N PRO A 64 4.12 -7.09 23.76
CA PRO A 64 4.70 -5.92 24.42
C PRO A 64 5.59 -5.12 23.46
N PHE A 65 5.76 -3.83 23.73
CA PHE A 65 6.45 -2.90 22.83
C PHE A 65 7.86 -3.39 22.43
N GLU A 66 8.67 -3.79 23.41
CA GLU A 66 10.05 -4.23 23.21
C GLU A 66 10.11 -5.50 22.35
N ASP A 67 9.30 -6.50 22.69
CA ASP A 67 9.21 -7.77 21.95
C ASP A 67 8.69 -7.56 20.52
N GLY A 68 7.69 -6.68 20.37
CA GLY A 68 7.14 -6.28 19.09
C GLY A 68 8.17 -5.60 18.19
N LEU A 69 8.99 -4.72 18.76
CA LEU A 69 10.07 -4.03 18.05
C LEU A 69 11.17 -4.98 17.59
N GLU A 70 11.58 -5.92 18.44
CA GLU A 70 12.58 -6.93 18.08
C GLU A 70 12.04 -7.91 17.02
N ALA A 71 10.79 -8.36 17.14
CA ALA A 71 10.14 -9.18 16.13
C ALA A 71 10.06 -8.47 14.77
N TYR A 72 9.69 -7.18 14.77
CA TYR A 72 9.61 -6.35 13.57
C TYR A 72 10.96 -6.22 12.87
N LYS A 73 12.03 -5.92 13.62
CA LYS A 73 13.42 -5.87 13.11
C LYS A 73 13.85 -7.21 12.53
N LYS A 74 13.64 -8.30 13.27
CA LYS A 74 14.08 -9.64 12.86
C LYS A 74 13.41 -10.08 11.55
N HIS A 75 12.13 -9.74 11.35
CA HIS A 75 11.42 -10.15 10.15
C HIS A 75 12.01 -9.53 8.88
N PHE A 76 12.54 -8.30 8.94
CA PHE A 76 13.19 -7.70 7.78
C PHE A 76 14.37 -8.50 7.26
N ASN A 77 15.16 -9.16 8.12
CA ASN A 77 16.28 -10.01 7.68
C ASN A 77 15.80 -11.10 6.71
N THR A 78 14.63 -11.67 6.96
CA THR A 78 14.01 -12.63 6.05
C THR A 78 13.56 -11.99 4.74
N LEU A 79 12.98 -10.78 4.80
CA LEU A 79 12.44 -10.10 3.62
C LEU A 79 13.55 -9.64 2.67
N ILE A 80 14.65 -9.10 3.21
CA ILE A 80 15.75 -8.57 2.41
C ILE A 80 16.52 -9.66 1.64
N GLU A 81 16.56 -10.89 2.15
CA GLU A 81 17.15 -12.05 1.45
C GLU A 81 16.48 -12.37 0.11
N TRP A 82 15.25 -11.89 -0.10
CA TRP A 82 14.51 -12.08 -1.33
C TRP A 82 14.72 -10.97 -2.35
N ASN A 83 15.49 -9.92 -2.00
CA ASN A 83 15.75 -8.77 -2.84
C ASN A 83 14.46 -8.18 -3.48
N PRO A 84 13.42 -7.87 -2.67
CA PRO A 84 12.19 -7.27 -3.18
C PRO A 84 12.45 -5.88 -3.76
N VAL A 85 11.54 -5.40 -4.62
CA VAL A 85 11.62 -4.04 -5.19
C VAL A 85 11.49 -2.97 -4.09
N TYR A 86 10.63 -3.23 -3.10
CA TYR A 86 10.48 -2.43 -1.90
C TYR A 86 9.78 -3.26 -0.80
N ILE A 87 9.76 -2.74 0.42
CA ILE A 87 8.97 -3.26 1.53
C ILE A 87 8.01 -2.16 2.02
N ASN A 88 6.72 -2.44 1.96
CA ASN A 88 5.69 -1.56 2.51
C ASN A 88 5.35 -1.97 3.95
N CYS A 89 5.23 -1.00 4.86
CA CYS A 89 5.13 -1.28 6.29
C CYS A 89 3.85 -0.74 6.93
N HIS A 90 3.13 -1.65 7.58
CA HIS A 90 2.11 -1.38 8.58
C HIS A 90 2.76 -1.07 9.94
N THR A 91 3.34 0.12 10.05
CA THR A 91 4.23 0.48 11.16
C THR A 91 3.49 0.98 12.39
N GLY A 92 3.90 0.51 13.56
CA GLY A 92 3.45 1.02 14.85
C GLY A 92 1.94 0.83 15.08
N SER A 93 1.41 1.75 15.90
CA SER A 93 0.03 1.75 16.38
C SER A 93 -0.42 3.19 16.64
N ASP A 94 -1.69 3.48 16.42
CA ASP A 94 -2.36 4.72 16.85
C ASP A 94 -2.46 4.84 18.38
N PHE A 95 -2.31 3.74 19.11
CA PHE A 95 -2.28 3.71 20.58
C PHE A 95 -0.87 3.85 21.19
N PHE A 96 0.18 3.95 20.37
CA PHE A 96 1.55 4.11 20.86
C PHE A 96 1.92 5.58 20.99
N SER A 97 2.86 5.87 21.90
CA SER A 97 3.44 7.21 21.99
C SER A 97 4.25 7.54 20.74
N PHE A 98 4.52 8.84 20.55
CA PHE A 98 5.40 9.30 19.47
C PHE A 98 6.74 8.57 19.48
N GLU A 99 7.39 8.45 20.64
CA GLU A 99 8.70 7.78 20.76
C GLU A 99 8.63 6.28 20.46
N GLN A 100 7.55 5.61 20.87
CA GLN A 100 7.35 4.19 20.54
C GLN A 100 7.17 4.00 19.03
N ASN A 101 6.33 4.79 18.38
CA ASN A 101 6.15 4.73 16.93
C ASN A 101 7.44 5.10 16.18
N LYS A 102 8.14 6.14 16.63
CA LYS A 102 9.43 6.56 16.09
C LYS A 102 10.47 5.45 16.16
N ALA A 103 10.50 4.65 17.24
CA ALA A 103 11.43 3.53 17.35
C ALA A 103 11.23 2.47 16.24
N PHE A 104 9.98 2.18 15.84
CA PHE A 104 9.72 1.29 14.70
C PHE A 104 10.12 1.93 13.37
N ILE A 105 9.87 3.23 13.19
CA ILE A 105 10.23 3.98 11.98
C ILE A 105 11.76 4.00 11.83
N ASP A 106 12.49 4.39 12.87
CA ASP A 106 13.95 4.46 12.89
C ASP A 106 14.57 3.10 12.58
N ALA A 107 14.01 2.02 13.14
CA ALA A 107 14.47 0.66 12.88
C ALA A 107 14.33 0.28 11.39
N ALA A 108 13.18 0.59 10.77
CA ALA A 108 12.96 0.36 9.35
C ALA A 108 13.87 1.23 8.48
N ASN A 109 13.99 2.53 8.78
CA ASN A 109 14.85 3.46 8.04
C ASN A 109 16.33 3.03 8.08
N LYS A 110 16.80 2.53 9.24
CA LYS A 110 18.15 1.99 9.37
C LYS A 110 18.36 0.78 8.46
N ILE A 111 17.43 -0.18 8.48
CA ILE A 111 17.51 -1.40 7.65
C ILE A 111 17.44 -1.07 6.16
N SER A 112 16.60 -0.11 5.77
CA SER A 112 16.52 0.41 4.39
C SER A 112 17.87 0.92 3.90
N LYS A 113 18.55 1.75 4.72
CA LYS A 113 19.89 2.27 4.40
C LYS A 113 20.96 1.18 4.32
N GLU A 114 20.94 0.22 5.24
CA GLU A 114 21.94 -0.86 5.32
C GLU A 114 21.79 -1.89 4.21
N SER A 115 20.55 -2.23 3.84
CA SER A 115 20.25 -3.23 2.79
C SER A 115 20.21 -2.64 1.38
N GLY A 116 19.97 -1.33 1.25
CA GLY A 116 19.72 -0.68 -0.04
C GLY A 116 18.32 -0.95 -0.62
N ILE A 117 17.47 -1.70 0.09
CA ILE A 117 16.09 -1.98 -0.32
C ILE A 117 15.20 -0.86 0.22
N PRO A 118 14.40 -0.17 -0.62
CA PRO A 118 13.49 0.87 -0.16
C PRO A 118 12.44 0.31 0.81
N ILE A 119 12.28 0.98 1.95
CA ILE A 119 11.23 0.70 2.92
C ILE A 119 10.35 1.94 3.08
N TYR A 120 9.05 1.74 3.00
CA TYR A 120 8.04 2.79 3.07
C TYR A 120 7.03 2.49 4.17
N HIS A 121 6.45 3.55 4.73
CA HIS A 121 5.48 3.47 5.82
C HIS A 121 4.10 3.86 5.31
N GLU A 122 3.12 2.96 5.42
CA GLU A 122 1.80 3.19 4.86
C GLU A 122 0.95 4.13 5.70
N THR A 123 0.31 5.09 5.04
CA THR A 123 -0.76 5.91 5.63
C THR A 123 -2.00 5.04 5.91
N HIS A 124 -2.03 4.39 7.08
CA HIS A 124 -3.05 3.40 7.39
C HIS A 124 -3.78 3.72 8.71
N ARG A 125 -5.11 3.53 8.73
CA ARG A 125 -5.94 3.68 9.95
C ARG A 125 -5.58 2.62 11.00
N GLY A 126 -5.33 2.98 12.25
CA GLY A 126 -4.83 2.01 13.25
C GLY A 126 -3.30 1.84 13.29
N ARG A 127 -2.56 2.71 12.58
CA ARG A 127 -1.09 2.83 12.61
C ARG A 127 -0.69 4.23 13.09
N PHE A 128 0.61 4.48 13.25
CA PHE A 128 1.10 5.80 13.70
C PHE A 128 0.59 6.95 12.83
N SER A 129 0.37 6.68 11.54
CA SER A 129 -0.06 7.61 10.51
C SER A 129 -1.58 7.59 10.28
N TYR A 130 -2.39 7.31 11.30
CA TYR A 130 -3.83 7.13 11.13
C TYR A 130 -4.57 8.39 10.66
N ASN A 131 -4.01 9.59 10.86
CA ASN A 131 -4.57 10.85 10.37
C ASN A 131 -3.49 11.79 9.79
N LEU A 132 -3.93 12.72 8.94
CA LEU A 132 -3.09 13.70 8.25
C LEU A 132 -2.35 14.68 9.20
N PRO A 133 -2.99 15.40 10.13
CA PRO A 133 -2.29 16.31 11.04
C PRO A 133 -1.17 15.66 11.88
N ASP A 134 -1.43 14.50 12.48
CA ASP A 134 -0.45 13.78 13.30
C ASP A 134 0.69 13.25 12.42
N THR A 135 0.38 12.71 11.25
CA THR A 135 1.41 12.26 10.29
C THR A 135 2.36 13.40 9.92
N ASN A 136 1.85 14.62 9.70
CA ASN A 136 2.70 15.79 9.46
C ASN A 136 3.63 16.13 10.63
N THR A 137 3.28 15.77 11.87
CA THR A 137 4.19 15.91 13.02
C THR A 137 5.37 14.93 12.91
N TYR A 138 5.12 13.69 12.49
CA TYR A 138 6.20 12.72 12.24
C TYR A 138 7.08 13.14 11.05
N LEU A 139 6.51 13.60 9.93
CA LEU A 139 7.28 14.00 8.75
C LEU A 139 8.23 15.18 9.03
N LYS A 140 7.81 16.12 9.87
CA LYS A 140 8.66 17.25 10.32
C LYS A 140 9.79 16.79 11.25
N ALA A 141 9.54 15.80 12.08
CA ALA A 141 10.50 15.30 13.07
C ALA A 141 11.47 14.25 12.52
N ILE A 142 11.08 13.51 11.48
CA ILE A 142 11.83 12.38 10.92
C ILE A 142 12.08 12.68 9.43
N SER A 143 13.22 13.32 9.13
CA SER A 143 13.51 13.85 7.80
C SER A 143 13.59 12.79 6.71
N ASP A 144 13.94 11.56 7.04
CA ASP A 144 14.07 10.43 6.12
C ASP A 144 12.86 9.47 6.12
N LEU A 145 11.74 9.86 6.74
CA LEU A 145 10.48 9.13 6.67
C LEU A 145 9.90 9.18 5.24
N ASN A 146 9.86 8.02 4.58
CA ASN A 146 9.23 7.84 3.27
C ASN A 146 7.91 7.08 3.41
N LEU A 147 6.89 7.52 2.67
CA LEU A 147 5.53 6.99 2.80
C LEU A 147 5.12 6.12 1.62
N THR A 148 4.32 5.09 1.93
CA THR A 148 3.32 4.55 1.00
C THR A 148 2.04 5.34 1.22
N LEU A 149 1.55 6.00 0.17
CA LEU A 149 0.30 6.74 0.25
C LEU A 149 -0.87 5.83 -0.11
N ASP A 150 -1.61 5.40 0.91
CA ASP A 150 -3.02 5.04 0.78
C ASP A 150 -3.87 6.18 1.37
N ILE A 151 -4.28 7.11 0.51
CA ILE A 151 -5.08 8.26 0.92
C ILE A 151 -6.50 7.87 1.36
N SER A 152 -7.00 6.70 0.95
CA SER A 152 -8.37 6.26 1.24
C SER A 152 -8.61 6.09 2.73
N HIS A 153 -7.58 5.72 3.49
CA HIS A 153 -7.62 5.64 4.96
C HIS A 153 -7.90 6.97 5.63
N TRP A 154 -7.37 8.07 5.09
CA TRP A 154 -7.61 9.39 5.66
C TRP A 154 -8.94 9.98 5.23
N MET A 155 -9.44 9.64 4.04
CA MET A 155 -10.75 10.12 3.62
C MET A 155 -11.87 9.65 4.55
N VAL A 156 -11.83 8.39 4.98
CA VAL A 156 -12.78 7.87 5.98
C VAL A 156 -12.52 8.43 7.38
N VAL A 157 -11.27 8.63 7.79
CA VAL A 157 -10.94 9.20 9.12
C VAL A 157 -11.36 10.67 9.24
N HIS A 158 -11.30 11.43 8.15
CA HIS A 158 -11.67 12.85 8.10
C HIS A 158 -13.05 13.10 7.50
N GLU A 159 -13.87 12.05 7.34
CA GLU A 159 -15.23 12.11 6.82
C GLU A 159 -15.37 12.98 5.55
N SER A 160 -14.37 12.93 4.66
CA SER A 160 -14.28 13.83 3.50
C SER A 160 -13.36 13.31 2.39
N LEU A 161 -13.38 13.96 1.22
CA LEU A 161 -12.40 13.75 0.15
C LEU A 161 -11.15 14.65 0.31
N LEU A 162 -10.94 15.22 1.50
CA LEU A 162 -9.82 16.12 1.82
C LEU A 162 -9.73 17.35 0.90
N HIS A 163 -10.85 17.84 0.39
CA HIS A 163 -10.89 19.11 -0.34
C HIS A 163 -10.54 20.27 0.59
N GLY A 164 -9.73 21.22 0.10
CA GLY A 164 -9.27 22.37 0.88
C GLY A 164 -8.14 22.07 1.86
N GLN A 165 -7.66 20.81 1.92
CA GLN A 165 -6.54 20.39 2.77
C GLN A 165 -5.22 20.26 1.99
N ASP A 166 -5.14 20.83 0.79
CA ASP A 166 -4.00 20.64 -0.11
C ASP A 166 -2.68 21.11 0.53
N VAL A 167 -2.68 22.20 1.30
CA VAL A 167 -1.50 22.69 2.04
C VAL A 167 -0.99 21.65 3.05
N LEU A 168 -1.89 20.93 3.74
CA LEU A 168 -1.47 19.87 4.65
C LEU A 168 -0.98 18.62 3.90
N LEU A 169 -1.50 18.39 2.69
CA LEU A 169 -1.09 17.27 1.85
C LEU A 169 0.25 17.50 1.16
N GLU A 170 0.74 18.74 1.02
CA GLU A 170 2.01 19.05 0.35
C GLU A 170 3.19 18.24 0.91
N GLU A 171 3.38 18.24 2.23
CA GLU A 171 4.47 17.50 2.88
C GLU A 171 4.30 15.97 2.71
N VAL A 172 3.07 15.48 2.79
CA VAL A 172 2.78 14.05 2.58
C VAL A 172 3.13 13.65 1.15
N ILE A 173 2.62 14.38 0.16
CA ILE A 173 2.88 14.16 -1.26
C ILE A 173 4.38 14.21 -1.52
N GLU A 174 5.10 15.14 -0.92
CA GLU A 174 6.55 15.29 -1.04
C GLU A 174 7.29 14.02 -0.58
N LYS A 175 6.85 13.43 0.54
CA LYS A 175 7.42 12.24 1.19
C LYS A 175 6.88 10.90 0.66
N SER A 176 5.79 10.88 -0.12
CA SER A 176 5.24 9.65 -0.71
C SER A 176 6.12 9.11 -1.85
N LYS A 177 6.54 7.85 -1.75
CA LYS A 177 7.39 7.16 -2.74
C LYS A 177 6.71 5.99 -3.42
N HIS A 178 5.68 5.46 -2.77
CA HIS A 178 4.84 4.38 -3.26
C HIS A 178 3.36 4.75 -3.07
N ILE A 179 2.47 4.18 -3.87
CA ILE A 179 1.03 4.41 -3.81
C ILE A 179 0.31 3.09 -3.66
N HIS A 180 -0.61 3.02 -2.71
CA HIS A 180 -1.67 2.02 -2.67
C HIS A 180 -2.92 2.65 -3.26
N ALA A 181 -3.28 2.19 -4.45
CA ALA A 181 -4.29 2.78 -5.31
C ALA A 181 -5.65 2.10 -5.10
N ARG A 182 -6.26 2.39 -3.95
CA ARG A 182 -7.67 2.08 -3.68
C ARG A 182 -8.47 3.39 -3.59
N VAL A 183 -9.70 3.37 -4.11
CA VAL A 183 -10.60 4.53 -4.02
C VAL A 183 -11.51 4.37 -2.81
N GLY A 184 -11.37 5.27 -1.84
CA GLY A 184 -12.30 5.42 -0.70
C GLY A 184 -13.27 6.60 -0.88
N HIS A 185 -14.01 6.90 0.18
CA HIS A 185 -14.94 8.02 0.30
C HIS A 185 -15.07 8.43 1.78
N ALA A 186 -15.88 9.45 2.05
CA ALA A 186 -16.06 10.00 3.40
C ALA A 186 -16.47 8.95 4.46
N GLU A 187 -17.21 7.92 4.06
CA GLU A 187 -17.80 6.93 4.98
C GLU A 187 -17.11 5.56 4.89
N GLY A 188 -16.06 5.42 4.08
CA GLY A 188 -15.45 4.13 3.84
C GLY A 188 -14.11 4.21 3.10
N PRO A 189 -13.14 3.35 3.44
CA PRO A 189 -11.83 3.32 2.76
C PRO A 189 -11.90 2.71 1.35
N GLN A 190 -13.08 2.22 0.93
CA GLN A 190 -13.26 1.51 -0.33
C GLN A 190 -14.66 1.74 -0.88
N VAL A 191 -14.76 2.13 -2.14
CA VAL A 191 -16.00 2.09 -2.92
C VAL A 191 -16.33 0.67 -3.36
N ASN A 192 -17.60 0.36 -3.60
CA ASN A 192 -17.98 -0.98 -4.07
C ASN A 192 -17.45 -1.28 -5.48
N ASP A 193 -17.62 -0.35 -6.42
CA ASP A 193 -17.15 -0.47 -7.80
C ASP A 193 -16.61 0.89 -8.28
N PRO A 194 -15.30 1.04 -8.57
CA PRO A 194 -14.74 2.31 -9.01
C PRO A 194 -15.24 2.78 -10.37
N GLU A 195 -15.89 1.93 -11.17
CA GLU A 195 -16.50 2.30 -12.46
C GLU A 195 -17.86 2.98 -12.28
N ALA A 196 -18.50 2.84 -11.11
CA ALA A 196 -19.86 3.33 -10.93
C ALA A 196 -19.92 4.88 -10.90
N PRO A 197 -20.90 5.50 -11.59
CA PRO A 197 -20.94 6.94 -11.81
C PRO A 197 -21.04 7.76 -10.52
N GLU A 198 -21.66 7.22 -9.47
CA GLU A 198 -21.74 7.83 -8.14
C GLU A 198 -20.37 8.05 -7.49
N TRP A 199 -19.35 7.26 -7.87
CA TRP A 199 -17.99 7.37 -7.35
C TRP A 199 -17.07 8.25 -8.19
N LYS A 200 -17.58 8.86 -9.27
CA LYS A 200 -16.78 9.70 -10.16
C LYS A 200 -16.02 10.81 -9.42
N SER A 201 -16.65 11.44 -8.42
CA SER A 201 -16.01 12.48 -7.61
C SER A 201 -14.85 11.92 -6.77
N ALA A 202 -15.09 10.80 -6.08
CA ALA A 202 -14.08 10.12 -5.28
C ALA A 202 -12.91 9.63 -6.14
N LEU A 203 -13.19 8.94 -7.25
CA LEU A 203 -12.18 8.49 -8.20
C LEU A 203 -11.36 9.66 -8.74
N SER A 204 -12.00 10.75 -9.19
CA SER A 204 -11.28 11.93 -9.69
C SER A 204 -10.31 12.48 -8.65
N ARG A 205 -10.75 12.64 -7.40
CA ARG A 205 -9.90 13.17 -6.34
C ARG A 205 -8.70 12.27 -6.03
N HIS A 206 -8.89 10.95 -5.98
CA HIS A 206 -7.78 10.02 -5.80
C HIS A 206 -6.78 10.12 -6.97
N MET A 207 -7.29 10.15 -8.20
CA MET A 207 -6.46 10.28 -9.40
C MET A 207 -5.66 11.59 -9.42
N ASP A 208 -6.24 12.71 -8.99
CA ASP A 208 -5.55 14.01 -8.89
C ASP A 208 -4.36 13.93 -7.91
N ILE A 209 -4.57 13.27 -6.76
CA ILE A 209 -3.53 13.10 -5.73
C ILE A 209 -2.43 12.15 -6.23
N TRP A 210 -2.81 10.99 -6.77
CA TRP A 210 -1.85 10.01 -7.30
C TRP A 210 -1.02 10.59 -8.45
N GLU A 211 -1.65 11.29 -9.39
CA GLU A 211 -0.95 11.99 -10.47
C GLU A 211 0.06 13.00 -9.93
N THR A 212 -0.30 13.73 -8.88
CA THR A 212 0.60 14.71 -8.25
C THR A 212 1.84 14.02 -7.67
N VAL A 213 1.67 12.91 -6.96
CA VAL A 213 2.78 12.11 -6.42
C VAL A 213 3.67 11.58 -7.56
N ILE A 214 3.08 11.01 -8.61
CA ILE A 214 3.80 10.44 -9.75
C ILE A 214 4.61 11.53 -10.47
N LYS A 215 3.96 12.64 -10.85
CA LYS A 215 4.61 13.75 -11.55
C LYS A 215 5.72 14.38 -10.72
N LYS A 216 5.56 14.46 -9.39
CA LYS A 216 6.61 14.96 -8.50
C LYS A 216 7.84 14.05 -8.52
N GLU A 217 7.69 12.73 -8.42
CA GLU A 217 8.84 11.81 -8.51
C GLU A 217 9.53 11.89 -9.87
N TRP A 218 8.77 11.98 -10.97
CA TRP A 218 9.34 12.16 -12.31
C TRP A 218 10.15 13.45 -12.45
N ARG A 219 9.66 14.57 -11.91
CA ARG A 219 10.41 15.86 -11.90
C ARG A 219 11.71 15.77 -11.10
N LYS A 220 11.76 14.92 -10.07
CA LYS A 220 12.98 14.65 -9.28
C LYS A 220 13.95 13.69 -9.98
N GLY A 221 13.64 13.25 -11.20
CA GLY A 221 14.47 12.34 -11.98
C GLY A 221 14.25 10.87 -11.66
N ASN A 222 13.36 10.54 -10.71
CA ASN A 222 12.97 9.15 -10.49
C ASN A 222 12.01 8.71 -11.61
N LYS A 223 12.51 7.91 -12.55
CA LYS A 223 11.72 7.46 -13.71
C LYS A 223 10.75 6.33 -13.36
N VAL A 224 10.88 5.69 -12.19
CA VAL A 224 10.06 4.53 -11.82
C VAL A 224 9.37 4.81 -10.49
N VAL A 225 8.04 4.98 -10.56
CA VAL A 225 7.15 5.02 -9.40
C VAL A 225 6.46 3.65 -9.29
N THR A 226 6.38 3.12 -8.08
CA THR A 226 5.67 1.86 -7.81
C THR A 226 4.26 2.15 -7.33
N ILE A 227 3.28 1.38 -7.79
CA ILE A 227 1.87 1.52 -7.42
C ILE A 227 1.29 0.12 -7.23
N THR A 228 0.60 -0.12 -6.11
CA THR A 228 -0.16 -1.36 -5.86
C THR A 228 -1.64 -1.05 -5.95
N THR A 229 -2.39 -1.73 -6.81
CA THR A 229 -3.86 -1.64 -6.80
C THR A 229 -4.39 -2.53 -5.69
N GLU A 230 -5.10 -1.95 -4.73
CA GLU A 230 -5.34 -2.60 -3.43
C GLU A 230 -6.82 -2.58 -2.99
N PHE A 231 -7.75 -2.74 -3.93
CA PHE A 231 -9.12 -3.11 -3.57
C PHE A 231 -9.09 -4.43 -2.82
N GLY A 232 -9.69 -4.44 -1.63
CA GLY A 232 -9.74 -5.56 -0.69
C GLY A 232 -11.00 -6.43 -0.83
N PRO A 233 -10.99 -7.62 -0.21
CA PRO A 233 -12.06 -8.62 -0.26
C PRO A 233 -13.26 -8.25 0.64
N PRO A 234 -14.29 -9.12 0.76
CA PRO A 234 -15.38 -8.95 1.72
C PRO A 234 -14.93 -8.52 3.13
N ASN A 235 -15.77 -7.70 3.77
CA ASN A 235 -15.51 -6.83 4.93
C ASN A 235 -14.96 -5.45 4.56
N TYR A 236 -14.19 -5.33 3.47
CA TYR A 236 -13.90 -4.05 2.81
C TYR A 236 -14.84 -3.84 1.62
N LEU A 237 -14.97 -4.86 0.78
CA LEU A 237 -15.94 -4.88 -0.30
C LEU A 237 -17.34 -5.15 0.26
N PRO A 238 -18.34 -4.29 -0.03
CA PRO A 238 -19.71 -4.55 0.41
C PRO A 238 -20.23 -5.89 -0.13
N VAL A 239 -21.06 -6.52 0.67
CA VAL A 239 -21.67 -7.82 0.34
C VAL A 239 -23.17 -7.75 0.55
N LEU A 240 -23.90 -8.58 -0.18
CA LEU A 240 -25.34 -8.73 0.04
C LEU A 240 -25.62 -9.24 1.47
N PRO A 241 -26.66 -8.70 2.16
CA PRO A 241 -27.08 -9.21 3.45
C PRO A 241 -27.39 -10.71 3.39
N TYR A 242 -27.11 -11.42 4.49
CA TYR A 242 -27.31 -12.86 4.67
C TYR A 242 -26.44 -13.78 3.79
N THR A 243 -26.36 -13.55 2.47
CA THR A 243 -25.60 -14.42 1.55
C THR A 243 -24.10 -14.12 1.54
N ARG A 244 -23.72 -12.88 1.93
CA ARG A 244 -22.35 -12.38 1.89
C ARG A 244 -21.68 -12.44 0.50
N ILE A 245 -22.48 -12.51 -0.56
CA ILE A 245 -21.99 -12.45 -1.93
C ILE A 245 -21.45 -11.02 -2.18
N PRO A 246 -20.21 -10.86 -2.68
CA PRO A 246 -19.67 -9.55 -3.06
C PRO A 246 -20.56 -8.83 -4.07
N VAL A 247 -20.76 -7.53 -3.90
CA VAL A 247 -21.57 -6.73 -4.85
C VAL A 247 -20.80 -6.34 -6.11
N ALA A 248 -19.49 -6.56 -6.16
CA ALA A 248 -18.62 -6.30 -7.32
C ALA A 248 -17.45 -7.30 -7.38
N ASP A 249 -16.70 -7.29 -8.49
CA ASP A 249 -15.50 -8.10 -8.67
C ASP A 249 -14.24 -7.31 -8.27
N GLN A 250 -13.59 -7.76 -7.20
CA GLN A 250 -12.38 -7.16 -6.64
C GLN A 250 -11.21 -7.12 -7.65
N TRP A 251 -11.01 -8.20 -8.42
CA TRP A 251 -9.93 -8.26 -9.40
C TRP A 251 -10.17 -7.25 -10.51
N ARG A 252 -11.41 -7.18 -11.00
CA ARG A 252 -11.81 -6.22 -12.03
C ARG A 252 -11.59 -4.79 -11.56
N ALA A 253 -11.96 -4.46 -10.32
CA ALA A 253 -11.72 -3.13 -9.74
C ALA A 253 -10.23 -2.76 -9.73
N ASN A 254 -9.36 -3.70 -9.31
CA ASN A 254 -7.91 -3.49 -9.34
C ASN A 254 -7.37 -3.26 -10.76
N VAL A 255 -7.76 -4.11 -11.72
CA VAL A 255 -7.35 -3.95 -13.14
C VAL A 255 -7.87 -2.64 -13.72
N PHE A 256 -9.10 -2.24 -13.41
CA PHE A 256 -9.66 -0.95 -13.83
C PHE A 256 -8.80 0.22 -13.34
N ILE A 257 -8.45 0.26 -12.05
CA ILE A 257 -7.62 1.35 -11.51
C ILE A 257 -6.24 1.39 -12.14
N MET A 258 -5.59 0.23 -12.34
CA MET A 258 -4.31 0.18 -13.03
C MET A 258 -4.41 0.83 -14.42
N ASN A 259 -5.41 0.44 -15.21
CA ASN A 259 -5.60 0.97 -16.56
C ASN A 259 -5.98 2.45 -16.55
N ALA A 260 -6.86 2.87 -15.64
CA ALA A 260 -7.23 4.28 -15.50
C ALA A 260 -6.01 5.18 -15.18
N ILE A 261 -5.08 4.70 -14.34
CA ILE A 261 -3.82 5.41 -14.06
C ILE A 261 -2.93 5.42 -15.30
N LYS A 262 -2.78 4.30 -16.01
CA LYS A 262 -2.01 4.25 -17.26
C LYS A 262 -2.56 5.25 -18.28
N ASP A 263 -3.87 5.26 -18.51
CA ASP A 263 -4.54 6.17 -19.44
C ASP A 263 -4.33 7.64 -19.05
N ARG A 264 -4.58 7.98 -17.77
CA ARG A 264 -4.40 9.36 -17.27
C ARG A 264 -2.96 9.84 -17.40
N MET A 265 -2.00 8.94 -17.23
CA MET A 265 -0.58 9.23 -17.32
C MET A 265 -0.01 9.03 -18.73
N SER A 266 -0.83 8.64 -19.71
CA SER A 266 -0.43 8.33 -21.08
C SER A 266 0.73 7.30 -21.15
N LEU A 267 0.62 6.24 -20.36
CA LEU A 267 1.57 5.13 -20.29
C LEU A 267 1.12 3.99 -21.20
N GLU A 268 2.07 3.36 -21.88
CA GLU A 268 1.87 2.13 -22.67
C GLU A 268 1.79 0.87 -21.79
#